data_AF-A0A183BP28-F1
#
_entry.id   AF-A0A183BP28-F1
#
_cell.length_a   1.000
_cell.length_b   1.000
_cell.length_c   1.000
_cell.angle_alpha   90.00
_cell.angle_beta   90.00
_cell.angle_gamma   90.00
#
_symmetry.space_group_name_H-M   'P 1'
#
loop_
_entity.id
_entity.type
_entity.pdbx_description
1 polymer ?
#
loop_
_entity_poly.entity_id
_entity_poly.type
_entity_poly.pdbx_seq_one_letter_code
_entity_poly.pdbx_strand_id
1 'polypeptide(L)'
;MPKECHEIPKEKISMIKSLKDYKLYAIFYLCFFGVFSLAVCYRVGPPSDIRTLNLIAWLLQLCSLAAIYFLSLVEPRAWCCSHLISSGCVGFEEIPVEASNPCKSDVQQIITFIYGPQQRKLLTEDEYREEARTYTQIELDKLKRHCQSKKSRDALRLISRLHTPNKTSSFIAGDAEHISPQEQSIYSELYGSFEEQNDDMGGYITDDDN
;
A
#
# COMPACT_ATOMS: atom_id res chain seq x y z
N MET A 1 -51.62 5.85 -45.30
CA MET A 1 -50.45 6.64 -45.73
C MET A 1 -49.19 5.83 -45.44
N PRO A 2 -48.54 5.25 -46.45
CA PRO A 2 -47.33 4.45 -46.25
C PRO A 2 -46.13 5.37 -45.98
N LYS A 3 -45.32 5.00 -44.99
CA LYS A 3 -44.07 5.70 -44.65
C LYS A 3 -43.05 5.43 -45.74
N GLU A 4 -42.57 6.49 -46.37
CA GLU A 4 -41.51 6.46 -47.36
C GLU A 4 -40.22 5.96 -46.68
N CYS A 5 -39.87 4.69 -46.88
CA CYS A 5 -38.61 4.13 -46.43
C CYS A 5 -37.50 4.76 -47.28
N HIS A 6 -36.83 5.75 -46.72
CA HIS A 6 -35.64 6.36 -47.30
C HIS A 6 -34.54 5.28 -47.40
N GLU A 7 -34.43 4.61 -48.55
CA GLU A 7 -33.35 3.66 -48.83
C GLU A 7 -32.01 4.38 -48.69
N ILE A 8 -31.17 3.89 -47.78
CA ILE A 8 -29.84 4.45 -47.55
C ILE A 8 -28.96 4.00 -48.72
N PRO A 9 -28.30 4.93 -49.45
CA PRO A 9 -27.54 4.59 -50.64
C PRO A 9 -26.38 3.64 -50.30
N LYS A 10 -26.23 2.59 -51.12
CA LYS A 10 -25.27 1.48 -50.91
C LYS A 10 -23.82 1.95 -50.73
N GLU A 11 -23.44 3.07 -51.34
CA GLU A 11 -22.12 3.69 -51.16
C GLU A 11 -21.86 4.17 -49.72
N LYS A 12 -22.87 4.73 -49.03
CA LYS A 12 -22.71 5.16 -47.64
C LYS A 12 -22.51 3.97 -46.72
N ILE A 13 -23.17 2.85 -46.99
CA ILE A 13 -23.03 1.61 -46.22
C ILE A 13 -21.61 1.03 -46.39
N SER A 14 -21.08 1.03 -47.62
CA SER A 14 -19.71 0.61 -47.91
C SER A 14 -18.67 1.48 -47.19
N MET A 15 -18.80 2.80 -47.27
CA MET A 15 -17.87 3.74 -46.63
C MET A 15 -17.88 3.65 -45.10
N ILE A 16 -19.06 3.49 -44.49
CA ILE A 16 -19.19 3.31 -43.04
C ILE A 16 -18.56 1.99 -42.60
N LYS A 17 -18.70 0.92 -43.39
CA LYS A 17 -18.06 -0.37 -43.11
C LYS A 17 -16.53 -0.23 -43.11
N SER A 18 -15.95 0.39 -44.15
CA SER A 18 -14.51 0.64 -44.22
C SER A 18 -13.98 1.51 -43.07
N LEU A 19 -14.73 2.53 -42.64
CA LEU A 19 -14.38 3.35 -41.48
C LEU A 19 -14.44 2.60 -40.15
N LYS A 20 -15.41 1.69 -39.97
CA LYS A 20 -15.52 0.86 -38.77
C LYS A 20 -14.40 -0.17 -38.69
N ASP A 21 -14.06 -0.81 -39.81
CA ASP A 21 -12.99 -1.79 -39.90
C ASP A 21 -11.63 -1.14 -39.59
N TYR A 22 -11.37 0.07 -40.12
CA TYR A 22 -10.17 0.84 -39.79
C TYR A 22 -10.09 1.22 -38.30
N LYS A 23 -11.19 1.63 -37.70
CA LYS A 23 -11.24 1.98 -36.26
C LYS A 23 -10.97 0.76 -35.38
N LEU A 24 -11.56 -0.39 -35.69
CA LEU A 24 -11.31 -1.64 -34.97
C LEU A 24 -9.86 -2.09 -35.11
N TYR A 25 -9.29 -1.96 -36.31
CA TYR A 25 -7.88 -2.24 -36.55
C TYR A 25 -6.97 -1.32 -35.73
N ALA A 26 -7.21 -0.01 -35.71
CA ALA A 26 -6.43 0.93 -34.91
C ALA A 26 -6.50 0.64 -33.40
N ILE A 27 -7.68 0.29 -32.88
CA ILE A 27 -7.87 -0.09 -31.47
C ILE A 27 -7.11 -1.39 -31.17
N PHE A 28 -7.24 -2.39 -32.04
CA PHE A 28 -6.52 -3.65 -31.88
C PHE A 28 -5.00 -3.44 -31.83
N TYR A 29 -4.45 -2.61 -32.72
CA TYR A 29 -3.02 -2.26 -32.69
C TYR A 29 -2.63 -1.56 -31.39
N LEU A 30 -3.39 -0.55 -30.95
CA LEU A 30 -3.10 0.17 -29.72
C LEU A 30 -3.14 -0.75 -28.49
N CYS A 31 -4.13 -1.65 -28.41
CA CYS A 31 -4.23 -2.65 -27.35
C CYS A 31 -3.10 -3.68 -27.42
N PHE A 32 -2.81 -4.24 -28.59
CA PHE A 32 -1.77 -5.25 -28.77
C PHE A 32 -0.38 -4.70 -28.42
N PHE A 33 -0.02 -3.54 -28.96
CA PHE A 33 1.26 -2.89 -28.64
C PHE A 33 1.32 -2.37 -27.20
N GLY A 34 0.19 -1.94 -26.63
CA GLY A 34 0.09 -1.56 -25.22
C GLY A 34 0.34 -2.75 -24.28
N VAL A 35 -0.35 -3.86 -24.49
CA VAL A 35 -0.17 -5.11 -23.71
C VAL A 35 1.23 -5.68 -23.93
N PHE A 36 1.74 -5.66 -25.15
CA PHE A 36 3.10 -6.11 -25.47
C PHE A 36 4.16 -5.28 -24.74
N SER A 37 4.04 -3.96 -24.77
CA SER A 37 4.93 -3.05 -24.03
C SER A 37 4.88 -3.31 -22.52
N LEU A 38 3.69 -3.48 -21.95
CA LEU A 38 3.52 -3.83 -20.54
C LEU A 38 4.10 -5.21 -20.20
N ALA A 39 3.95 -6.21 -21.07
CA ALA A 39 4.51 -7.54 -20.88
C ALA A 39 6.04 -7.54 -20.93
N VAL A 40 6.64 -6.75 -21.83
CA VAL A 40 8.10 -6.55 -21.91
C VAL A 40 8.60 -5.83 -20.65
N CYS A 41 7.93 -4.76 -20.23
CA CYS A 41 8.25 -4.05 -18.98
C CYS A 41 8.11 -4.94 -17.74
N TYR A 42 7.11 -5.82 -17.70
CA TYR A 42 6.92 -6.78 -16.61
C TYR A 42 8.05 -7.82 -16.58
N ARG A 43 8.51 -8.27 -17.75
CA ARG A 43 9.57 -9.28 -17.85
C ARG A 43 10.97 -8.72 -17.56
N VAL A 44 11.24 -7.46 -17.88
CA VAL A 44 12.54 -6.79 -17.65
C VAL A 44 12.67 -6.25 -16.21
N GLY A 45 11.54 -6.16 -15.50
CA GLY A 45 11.48 -5.68 -14.13
C GLY A 45 11.13 -4.19 -14.07
N PRO A 46 10.39 -3.75 -13.03
CA PRO A 46 9.95 -2.37 -12.90
C PRO A 46 11.17 -1.44 -12.75
N PRO A 47 11.23 -0.33 -13.51
CA PRO A 47 12.34 0.62 -13.43
C PRO A 47 12.46 1.16 -12.01
N SER A 48 13.57 0.85 -11.34
CA SER A 48 13.74 1.03 -9.89
C SER A 48 14.01 2.48 -9.45
N ASP A 49 14.07 3.41 -10.40
CA ASP A 49 14.24 4.83 -10.10
C ASP A 49 12.92 5.49 -9.71
N ILE A 50 12.92 6.18 -8.56
CA ILE A 50 11.74 6.91 -8.04
C ILE A 50 11.23 7.97 -9.06
N ARG A 51 12.14 8.52 -9.86
CA ARG A 51 11.83 9.51 -10.91
C ARG A 51 11.09 8.91 -12.09
N THR A 52 11.46 7.71 -12.52
CA THR A 52 10.80 7.01 -13.63
C THR A 52 9.42 6.52 -13.21
N LEU A 53 9.27 6.07 -11.96
CA LEU A 53 7.96 5.69 -11.40
C LEU A 53 6.99 6.86 -11.38
N ASN A 54 7.44 8.04 -10.94
CA ASN A 54 6.60 9.22 -10.92
C ASN A 54 6.18 9.62 -12.34
N LEU A 55 7.12 9.68 -13.29
CA LEU A 55 6.82 9.99 -14.69
C LEU A 55 5.79 9.03 -15.32
N ILE A 56 5.92 7.72 -15.07
CA ILE A 56 4.96 6.72 -15.55
C ILE A 56 3.57 6.95 -14.94
N ALA A 57 3.50 7.29 -13.64
CA ALA A 57 2.23 7.63 -13.00
C ALA A 57 1.57 8.86 -13.64
N TRP A 58 2.33 9.93 -13.91
CA TRP A 58 1.84 11.12 -14.61
C TRP A 58 1.35 10.78 -16.03
N LEU A 59 2.07 9.93 -16.76
CA LEU A 59 1.66 9.51 -18.11
C LEU A 59 0.37 8.68 -18.08
N LEU A 60 0.26 7.71 -17.17
CA LEU A 60 -0.96 6.90 -17.02
C LEU A 60 -2.16 7.77 -16.64
N GLN A 61 -1.96 8.75 -15.76
CA GLN A 61 -3.00 9.69 -15.36
C GLN A 61 -3.43 10.58 -16.53
N LEU A 62 -2.49 11.09 -17.33
CA LEU A 62 -2.78 11.87 -18.53
C LEU A 62 -3.50 11.02 -19.60
N CYS A 63 -3.05 9.78 -19.83
CA CYS A 63 -3.70 8.84 -20.73
C CYS A 63 -5.14 8.52 -20.31
N SER A 64 -5.37 8.31 -19.01
CA SER A 64 -6.72 8.10 -18.48
C SER A 64 -7.61 9.32 -18.70
N LEU A 65 -7.10 10.52 -18.42
CA LEU A 65 -7.84 11.77 -18.61
C LEU A 65 -8.19 12.00 -20.10
N ALA A 66 -7.23 11.74 -20.99
CA ALA A 66 -7.43 11.82 -22.43
C ALA A 66 -8.46 10.79 -22.89
N ALA A 67 -8.39 9.54 -22.40
CA ALA A 67 -9.37 8.51 -22.71
C ALA A 67 -10.78 8.93 -22.27
N ILE A 68 -10.95 9.44 -21.04
CA ILE A 68 -12.24 9.95 -20.55
C ILE A 68 -12.76 11.08 -21.45
N TYR A 69 -11.89 12.01 -21.85
CA TYR A 69 -12.24 13.10 -22.76
C TYR A 69 -12.68 12.59 -24.14
N PHE A 70 -11.95 11.65 -24.74
CA PHE A 70 -12.30 11.06 -26.04
C PHE A 70 -13.56 10.19 -25.98
N LEU A 71 -13.76 9.44 -24.89
CA LEU A 71 -14.98 8.68 -24.67
C LEU A 71 -16.18 9.61 -24.48
N SER A 72 -15.99 10.76 -23.83
CA SER A 72 -17.03 11.78 -23.66
C SER A 72 -17.41 12.50 -24.96
N LEU A 73 -16.53 12.51 -25.95
CA LEU A 73 -16.80 13.07 -27.29
C LEU A 73 -17.68 12.14 -28.14
N VAL A 74 -17.83 10.87 -27.76
CA VAL A 74 -18.74 9.93 -28.42
C VAL A 74 -20.16 10.18 -27.90
N GLU A 75 -21.05 10.60 -28.81
CA GLU A 75 -22.49 10.87 -28.65
C GLU A 75 -23.09 10.53 -27.25
N PRO A 76 -23.64 11.53 -26.53
CA PRO A 76 -24.09 11.39 -25.12
C PRO A 76 -25.24 10.38 -24.90
N ARG A 77 -25.79 9.82 -25.98
CA ARG A 77 -26.93 8.90 -25.96
C ARG A 77 -26.62 7.55 -25.32
N ALA A 78 -25.38 7.06 -25.41
CA ALA A 78 -24.97 5.81 -24.75
C ALA A 78 -24.79 5.99 -23.23
N TRP A 79 -24.27 7.15 -22.82
CA TRP A 79 -24.07 7.53 -21.42
C TRP A 79 -25.40 7.74 -20.71
N CYS A 80 -26.40 8.29 -21.41
CA CYS A 80 -27.76 8.40 -20.87
C CYS A 80 -28.40 7.03 -20.64
N CYS A 81 -28.20 6.06 -21.53
CA CYS A 81 -28.78 4.71 -21.35
C CYS A 81 -28.12 3.95 -20.19
N SER A 82 -26.80 4.05 -20.02
CA SER A 82 -26.13 3.43 -18.86
C SER A 82 -26.55 4.09 -17.54
N HIS A 83 -26.69 5.42 -17.54
CA HIS A 83 -27.07 6.18 -16.35
C HIS A 83 -28.58 6.05 -16.01
N LEU A 84 -29.44 5.83 -17.02
CA LEU A 84 -30.86 5.51 -16.84
C LEU A 84 -31.08 4.09 -16.34
N ILE A 85 -30.26 3.13 -16.77
CA ILE A 85 -30.31 1.75 -16.26
C ILE A 85 -29.79 1.69 -14.81
N SER A 86 -28.71 2.42 -14.48
CA SER A 86 -28.23 2.50 -13.10
C SER A 86 -29.19 3.30 -12.20
N SER A 87 -29.81 4.36 -12.70
CA SER A 87 -30.80 5.16 -11.97
C SER A 87 -32.15 4.45 -11.80
N GLY A 88 -32.53 3.56 -12.73
CA GLY A 88 -33.79 2.81 -12.65
C GLY A 88 -33.71 1.57 -11.76
N CYS A 89 -32.52 1.01 -11.56
CA CYS A 89 -32.31 -0.12 -10.64
C CYS A 89 -32.01 0.32 -9.19
N VAL A 90 -31.62 1.57 -8.96
CA VAL A 90 -31.43 2.12 -7.60
C VAL A 90 -32.63 2.98 -7.24
N GLY A 91 -33.76 2.30 -7.09
CA GLY A 91 -34.93 2.87 -6.45
C GLY A 91 -34.93 2.62 -4.95
N PHE A 92 -33.81 2.76 -4.24
CA PHE A 92 -33.79 2.89 -2.77
C PHE A 92 -32.50 3.58 -2.29
N GLU A 93 -32.71 4.46 -1.32
CA GLU A 93 -31.76 5.15 -0.44
C GLU A 93 -30.98 6.35 -0.97
N GLU A 94 -31.38 7.50 -0.45
CA GLU A 94 -30.60 8.72 -0.41
C GLU A 94 -29.24 8.43 0.25
N ILE A 95 -28.16 8.59 -0.52
CA ILE A 95 -26.80 8.56 0.02
C ILE A 95 -26.48 10.01 0.40
N PRO A 96 -26.49 10.39 1.70
CA PRO A 96 -26.04 11.70 2.10
C PRO A 96 -24.54 11.79 1.83
N VAL A 97 -24.18 12.69 0.91
CA VAL A 97 -22.81 13.03 0.55
C VAL A 97 -22.27 13.99 1.61
N GLU A 98 -22.12 13.50 2.85
CA GLU A 98 -21.43 14.23 3.91
C GLU A 98 -20.19 13.47 4.37
N ALA A 99 -19.04 14.03 3.96
CA ALA A 99 -17.77 14.03 4.65
C ALA A 99 -17.34 12.71 5.31
N SER A 100 -17.15 11.66 4.51
CA SER A 100 -16.21 10.62 4.92
C SER A 100 -14.80 11.15 4.65
N ASN A 101 -14.09 11.52 5.73
CA ASN A 101 -12.66 11.22 5.75
C ASN A 101 -12.59 9.73 5.40
N PRO A 102 -12.00 9.30 4.27
CA PRO A 102 -11.96 7.89 3.96
C PRO A 102 -11.26 7.23 5.13
N CYS A 103 -12.03 6.47 5.90
CA CYS A 103 -11.51 5.70 6.99
C CYS A 103 -10.47 4.80 6.32
N LYS A 104 -9.20 4.92 6.72
CA LYS A 104 -8.10 4.14 6.13
C LYS A 104 -8.44 2.64 6.08
N SER A 105 -9.35 2.19 6.95
CA SER A 105 -10.03 0.90 6.95
C SER A 105 -10.61 0.50 5.60
N ASP A 106 -11.41 1.34 4.94
CA ASP A 106 -12.20 0.90 3.76
C ASP A 106 -11.30 0.71 2.54
N VAL A 107 -10.33 1.62 2.35
CA VAL A 107 -9.32 1.49 1.31
C VAL A 107 -8.43 0.27 1.56
N GLN A 108 -8.08 0.01 2.82
CA GLN A 108 -7.26 -1.13 3.20
C GLN A 108 -8.02 -2.46 3.07
N GLN A 109 -9.33 -2.48 3.32
CA GLN A 109 -10.17 -3.65 3.07
C GLN A 109 -10.31 -3.96 1.58
N ILE A 110 -10.49 -2.94 0.73
CA ILE A 110 -10.55 -3.12 -0.73
C ILE A 110 -9.19 -3.62 -1.27
N ILE A 111 -8.07 -3.07 -0.78
CA ILE A 111 -6.72 -3.54 -1.15
C ILE A 111 -6.50 -4.98 -0.68
N THR A 112 -6.88 -5.32 0.56
CA THR A 112 -6.72 -6.68 1.11
C THR A 112 -7.61 -7.70 0.37
N PHE A 113 -8.79 -7.27 -0.10
CA PHE A 113 -9.67 -8.10 -0.92
C PHE A 113 -9.11 -8.36 -2.32
N ILE A 114 -8.52 -7.34 -2.95
CA ILE A 114 -7.97 -7.44 -4.31
C ILE A 114 -6.63 -8.19 -4.35
N TYR A 115 -5.75 -7.97 -3.37
CA TYR A 115 -4.40 -8.56 -3.33
C TYR A 115 -4.29 -9.80 -2.41
N GLY A 116 -5.41 -10.21 -1.79
CA GLY A 116 -5.44 -11.22 -0.74
C GLY A 116 -4.82 -10.71 0.57
N PRO A 117 -5.14 -11.31 1.73
CA PRO A 117 -4.39 -11.05 2.95
C PRO A 117 -2.96 -11.49 2.68
N GLN A 118 -2.06 -10.51 2.51
CA GLN A 118 -0.63 -10.75 2.49
C GLN A 118 -0.35 -11.56 3.75
N GLN A 119 -0.05 -12.87 3.60
CA GLN A 119 0.12 -13.75 4.74
C GLN A 119 1.22 -13.12 5.57
N ARG A 120 0.84 -12.56 6.72
CA ARG A 120 1.80 -11.98 7.65
C ARG A 120 2.59 -13.16 8.15
N LYS A 121 3.76 -13.40 7.54
CA LYS A 121 4.74 -14.32 8.06
C LYS A 121 4.96 -13.88 9.50
N LEU A 122 4.56 -14.71 10.46
CA LEU A 122 4.89 -14.45 11.85
C LEU A 122 6.41 -14.47 11.91
N LEU A 123 6.95 -13.42 12.51
CA LEU A 123 8.38 -13.30 12.71
C LEU A 123 8.81 -14.47 13.60
N THR A 124 9.89 -15.16 13.21
CA THR A 124 10.47 -16.16 14.12
C THR A 124 10.94 -15.47 15.39
N GLU A 125 11.03 -16.21 16.50
CA GLU A 125 11.43 -15.63 17.78
C GLU A 125 12.80 -14.94 17.69
N ASP A 126 13.75 -15.54 16.97
CA ASP A 126 15.06 -14.97 16.73
C ASP A 126 15.01 -13.67 15.93
N GLU A 127 14.27 -13.65 14.81
CA GLU A 127 14.07 -12.44 14.01
C GLU A 127 13.42 -11.33 14.86
N TYR A 128 12.47 -11.67 15.74
CA TYR A 128 11.85 -10.71 16.67
C TYR A 128 12.84 -10.17 17.70
N ARG A 129 13.67 -11.03 18.28
CA ARG A 129 14.72 -10.62 19.24
C ARG A 129 15.73 -9.69 18.56
N GLU A 130 16.11 -9.96 17.31
CA GLU A 130 17.04 -9.12 16.54
C GLU A 130 16.45 -7.75 16.18
N GLU A 131 15.21 -7.71 15.69
CA GLU A 131 14.50 -6.47 15.41
C GLU A 131 14.36 -5.64 16.69
N ALA A 132 13.97 -6.27 17.80
CA ALA A 132 13.85 -5.61 19.10
C ALA A 132 15.18 -4.98 19.53
N ARG A 133 16.31 -5.70 19.42
CA ARG A 133 17.65 -5.16 19.72
C ARG A 133 17.99 -3.96 18.84
N THR A 134 17.77 -4.09 17.53
CA THR A 134 18.13 -3.05 16.55
C THR A 134 17.31 -1.78 16.74
N TYR A 135 15.98 -1.91 16.85
CA TYR A 135 15.09 -0.77 17.09
C TYR A 135 15.35 -0.11 18.45
N THR A 136 15.60 -0.91 19.49
CA THR A 136 15.94 -0.38 20.82
C THR A 136 17.21 0.47 20.75
N GLN A 137 18.27 0.00 20.09
CA GLN A 137 19.51 0.77 19.92
C GLN A 137 19.27 2.09 19.16
N ILE A 138 18.52 2.03 18.04
CA ILE A 138 18.21 3.22 17.24
C ILE A 138 17.42 4.26 18.05
N GLU A 139 16.40 3.84 18.79
CA GLU A 139 15.57 4.75 19.59
C GLU A 139 16.33 5.29 20.81
N LEU A 140 17.18 4.49 21.45
CA LEU A 140 18.08 4.94 22.51
C LEU A 140 19.06 6.00 22.00
N ASP A 141 19.62 5.84 20.80
CA ASP A 141 20.50 6.84 20.19
C ASP A 141 19.75 8.12 19.83
N LYS A 142 18.52 8.01 19.31
CA LYS A 142 17.65 9.17 19.08
C LYS A 142 17.37 9.91 20.39
N LEU A 143 17.09 9.18 21.47
CA LEU A 143 16.87 9.73 22.81
C LEU A 143 18.13 10.48 23.30
N LYS A 144 19.32 9.87 23.20
CA LYS A 144 20.60 10.52 23.58
C LYS A 144 20.79 11.85 22.84
N ARG A 145 20.66 11.83 21.52
CA ARG A 145 20.79 13.04 20.68
C ARG A 145 19.75 14.11 21.03
N HIS A 146 18.52 13.69 21.32
CA HIS A 146 17.48 14.60 21.75
C HIS A 146 17.87 15.30 23.05
N CYS A 147 18.29 14.54 24.07
CA CYS A 147 18.67 15.08 25.38
C CYS A 147 19.96 15.92 25.38
N GLN A 148 20.89 15.67 24.44
CA GLN A 148 22.12 16.46 24.28
C GLN A 148 21.89 17.79 23.51
N SER A 149 20.75 17.93 22.83
CA SER A 149 20.44 19.13 22.05
C SER A 149 20.09 20.32 22.94
N LYS A 150 20.56 21.52 22.59
CA LYS A 150 20.23 22.77 23.30
C LYS A 150 18.72 23.07 23.38
N LYS A 151 17.90 22.42 22.54
CA LYS A 151 16.45 22.57 22.50
C LYS A 151 15.71 21.74 23.58
N SER A 152 16.34 20.79 24.26
CA SER A 152 15.64 19.78 25.08
C SER A 152 15.59 20.10 26.58
N ARG A 153 15.35 21.36 26.97
CA ARG A 153 15.17 21.72 28.40
C ARG A 153 14.05 20.90 29.07
N ASP A 154 12.98 20.60 28.32
CA ASP A 154 11.86 19.80 28.81
C ASP A 154 12.27 18.34 29.05
N ALA A 155 13.13 17.77 28.19
CA ALA A 155 13.64 16.40 28.37
C ALA A 155 14.53 16.30 29.63
N LEU A 156 15.40 17.29 29.87
CA LEU A 156 16.22 17.33 31.09
C LEU A 156 15.37 17.50 32.36
N ARG A 157 14.28 18.29 32.28
CA ARG A 157 13.31 18.40 33.36
C ARG A 157 12.59 17.07 33.61
N LEU A 158 12.28 16.30 32.58
CA LEU A 158 11.70 14.96 32.72
C LEU A 158 12.69 14.01 33.43
N ILE A 159 13.96 14.02 33.02
CA ILE A 159 15.01 13.18 33.60
C ILE A 159 15.17 13.42 35.10
N SER A 160 15.10 14.68 35.55
CA SER A 160 15.17 14.99 36.98
C SER A 160 14.03 14.42 37.83
N ARG A 161 12.93 13.98 37.20
CA ARG A 161 11.76 13.38 37.88
C ARG A 161 11.79 11.85 37.86
N LEU A 162 12.74 11.23 37.14
CA LEU A 162 12.91 9.77 37.11
C LEU A 162 13.42 9.25 38.46
N HIS A 163 13.21 7.97 38.70
CA HIS A 163 13.66 7.31 39.93
C HIS A 163 15.20 7.33 40.06
N THR A 164 15.92 7.21 38.95
CA THR A 164 17.40 7.15 38.90
C THR A 164 17.97 8.20 37.92
N PRO A 165 17.97 9.50 38.30
CA PRO A 165 18.40 10.57 37.42
C PRO A 165 19.90 10.50 37.08
N ASN A 166 20.73 10.10 38.04
CA ASN A 166 22.18 10.00 37.83
C ASN A 166 22.56 8.88 36.85
N LYS A 167 21.89 7.73 36.93
CA LYS A 167 22.10 6.61 36.00
C LYS A 167 21.75 7.03 34.56
N THR A 168 20.61 7.71 34.40
CA THR A 168 20.14 8.17 33.09
C THR A 168 20.99 9.30 32.53
N SER A 169 21.52 10.21 33.36
CA SER A 169 22.45 11.24 32.91
C SER A 169 23.78 10.67 32.42
N SER A 170 24.35 9.70 33.14
CA SER A 170 25.58 9.00 32.72
C SER A 170 25.38 8.22 31.42
N PHE A 171 24.21 7.61 31.24
CA PHE A 171 23.83 6.98 29.97
C PHE A 171 23.75 7.98 28.80
N ILE A 172 23.16 9.16 29.02
CA ILE A 172 23.04 10.21 27.99
C ILE A 172 24.40 10.83 27.66
N ALA A 173 25.29 10.95 28.66
CA ALA A 173 26.67 11.41 28.46
C ALA A 173 27.50 10.40 27.63
N GLY A 174 27.08 9.14 27.58
CA GLY A 174 27.79 8.05 26.89
C GLY A 174 28.78 7.31 27.78
N ASP A 175 28.83 7.62 29.07
CA ASP A 175 29.75 7.00 30.04
C ASP A 175 29.30 5.60 30.47
N ALA A 176 28.01 5.30 30.34
CA ALA A 176 27.41 4.04 30.77
C ALA A 176 26.39 3.50 29.75
N GLU A 177 26.22 2.18 29.74
CA GLU A 177 25.15 1.51 28.99
C GLU A 177 23.78 1.72 29.66
N HIS A 178 22.70 1.54 28.89
CA HIS A 178 21.32 1.68 29.38
C HIS A 178 20.96 0.68 30.50
N ILE A 179 21.63 -0.47 30.53
CA ILE A 179 21.48 -1.53 31.53
C ILE A 179 22.79 -1.62 32.32
N SER A 180 22.68 -1.70 33.65
CA SER A 180 23.84 -1.88 34.51
C SER A 180 24.31 -3.34 34.45
N PRO A 181 25.63 -3.64 34.53
CA PRO A 181 26.11 -5.03 34.51
C PRO A 181 25.53 -5.88 35.66
N GLN A 182 25.22 -5.27 36.79
CA GLN A 182 24.54 -5.94 37.92
C GLN A 182 23.08 -6.28 37.59
N GLU A 183 22.37 -5.41 36.87
CA GLU A 183 21.00 -5.71 36.42
C GLU A 183 21.01 -6.83 35.38
N GLN A 184 22.00 -6.81 34.49
CA GLN A 184 22.19 -7.86 33.50
C GLN A 184 22.50 -9.21 34.16
N SER A 185 23.36 -9.23 35.19
CA SER A 185 23.67 -10.47 35.92
C SER A 185 22.44 -11.02 36.65
N ILE A 186 21.67 -10.16 37.33
CA ILE A 186 20.42 -10.56 38.01
C ILE A 186 19.41 -11.11 37.00
N TYR A 187 19.27 -10.48 35.83
CA TYR A 187 18.38 -10.96 34.77
C TYR A 187 18.81 -12.33 34.26
N SER A 188 20.11 -12.51 33.98
CA SER A 188 20.64 -13.81 33.53
C SER A 188 20.50 -14.91 34.58
N GLU A 189 20.62 -14.57 35.86
CA GLU A 189 20.44 -15.55 36.95
C GLU A 189 18.96 -15.96 37.10
N LEU A 190 18.04 -14.98 37.04
CA LEU A 190 16.63 -15.21 37.26
C LEU A 190 15.92 -15.88 36.06
N TYR A 191 16.36 -15.58 34.84
CA TYR A 191 15.69 -16.02 33.61
C TYR A 191 16.55 -16.88 32.68
N GLY A 192 17.89 -16.88 32.82
CA GLY A 192 18.77 -17.66 31.95
C GLY A 192 18.59 -19.17 32.10
N SER A 193 18.21 -19.65 33.29
CA SER A 193 17.93 -21.07 33.53
C SER A 193 16.60 -21.55 32.94
N PHE A 194 15.65 -20.65 32.68
CA PHE A 194 14.35 -21.00 32.09
C PHE A 194 14.41 -21.14 30.57
N GLU A 195 15.31 -20.42 29.88
CA GLU A 195 15.47 -20.55 28.42
C GLU A 195 16.11 -21.90 28.06
N GLU A 196 17.18 -22.30 28.76
CA GLU A 196 17.88 -23.58 28.51
C GLU A 196 16.99 -24.82 28.71
N GLN A 197 15.95 -24.74 29.55
CA GLN A 197 15.05 -25.87 29.82
C GLN A 197 13.91 -26.02 28.78
N ASN A 198 13.55 -24.94 28.06
CA ASN A 198 12.50 -25.00 27.04
C ASN A 198 13.02 -25.57 25.70
N ASP A 199 14.31 -25.40 25.41
CA ASP A 199 14.95 -25.94 24.21
C ASP A 199 14.97 -27.49 24.18
N ASP A 200 14.92 -28.14 25.35
CA ASP A 200 14.95 -29.61 25.48
C ASP A 200 13.55 -30.26 25.40
N MET A 201 12.47 -29.48 25.48
CA MET A 201 11.07 -29.98 25.43
C MET A 201 10.35 -29.69 24.11
N GLY A 202 10.97 -28.98 23.16
CA GLY A 202 10.36 -28.59 21.87
C GLY A 202 10.25 -29.69 20.81
N GLY A 203 10.68 -30.93 21.11
CA GLY A 203 10.82 -32.00 20.11
C GLY A 203 9.60 -32.90 19.85
N TYR A 204 8.49 -32.77 20.57
CA TYR A 204 7.37 -33.71 20.49
C TYR A 204 6.00 -33.03 20.39
N ILE A 205 5.74 -32.30 19.30
CA ILE A 205 4.37 -32.14 18.79
C ILE A 205 4.43 -32.29 17.26
N THR A 206 4.32 -33.53 16.79
CA THR A 206 3.87 -33.81 15.43
C THR A 206 2.35 -33.89 15.47
N ASP A 207 1.69 -32.85 14.98
CA ASP A 207 0.25 -32.87 14.69
C ASP A 207 0.01 -33.70 13.43
N ASP A 208 -0.05 -35.03 13.60
CA ASP A 208 -0.86 -35.90 12.76
C ASP A 208 -2.29 -35.84 13.35
N ASP A 209 -3.18 -35.05 12.73
CA ASP A 209 -4.56 -35.47 12.43
C ASP A 209 -5.44 -34.29 11.95
N ASN A 210 -6.08 -34.57 10.81
CA ASN A 210 -7.27 -33.96 10.18
C ASN A 210 -7.10 -32.89 9.09
#